data_AF-A0A428KJU2-F1
#
_entry.id   AF-A0A428KJU2-F1
#
_cell.length_a   1.000
_cell.length_b   1.000
_cell.length_c   1.000
_cell.angle_alpha   90.00
_cell.angle_beta   90.00
_cell.angle_gamma   90.00
#
_symmetry.space_group_name_H-M   'P 1'
#
loop_
_entity.id
_entity.type
_entity.pdbx_description
1 polymer ?
#
loop_
_entity_poly.entity_id
_entity_poly.type
_entity_poly.pdbx_seq_one_letter_code
_entity_poly.pdbx_strand_id
1 'polypeptide(L)' 'MRELGIFLFFAGLLAILAPYLLPANFRFPLLDWIYNWGPTVAWAIKGGITALGLILWLSFKNRN' A
#
# COMPACT_ATOMS: atom_id res chain seq x y z
N MET A 1 9.90 -14.55 2.88
CA MET A 1 10.19 -13.13 2.52
C MET A 1 9.52 -12.71 1.21
N ARG A 2 9.48 -13.57 0.20
CA ARG A 2 8.77 -13.29 -1.06
C ARG A 2 7.25 -13.10 -0.85
N GLU A 3 6.61 -13.91 -0.01
CA GLU A 3 5.17 -13.75 0.28
C GLU A 3 4.88 -12.46 1.06
N LEU A 4 5.78 -12.05 1.95
CA LEU A 4 5.63 -10.79 2.69
C LEU A 4 5.71 -9.58 1.74
N GLY A 5 6.62 -9.60 0.77
CA GLY A 5 6.74 -8.55 -0.22
C GLY A 5 5.49 -8.42 -1.09
N ILE A 6 4.96 -9.55 -1.56
CA ILE A 6 3.74 -9.54 -2.38
C ILE A 6 2.52 -9.10 -1.56
N PHE A 7 2.41 -9.52 -0.30
CA PHE A 7 1.35 -9.09 0.60
C PHE A 7 1.40 -7.58 0.85
N LEU A 8 2.57 -7.02 1.17
CA LEU A 8 2.78 -5.58 1.37
C LEU A 8 2.45 -4.79 0.10
N PHE A 9 2.87 -5.29 -1.06
CA PHE A 9 2.57 -4.68 -2.35
C PHE A 9 1.07 -4.58 -2.58
N PHE A 10 0.34 -5.69 -2.42
CA PHE A 10 -1.12 -5.69 -2.59
C PHE A 10 -1.84 -4.86 -1.53
N ALA A 11 -1.39 -4.87 -0.28
CA ALA A 11 -1.98 -4.05 0.79
C ALA A 11 -1.86 -2.54 0.47
N GLY A 12 -0.69 -2.09 0.05
CA GLY A 12 -0.48 -0.70 -0.36
C GLY A 12 -1.28 -0.37 -1.62
N LEU A 13 -1.29 -1.27 -2.61
CA LEU A 13 -2.03 -1.09 -3.86
C LEU A 13 -3.55 -0.98 -3.59
N LEU A 14 -4.10 -1.84 -2.73
CA LEU A 14 -5.50 -1.77 -2.32
C LEU A 14 -5.81 -0.48 -1.56
N ALA A 15 -4.90 0.02 -0.72
CA ALA A 15 -5.09 1.29 -0.03
C ALA A 15 -5.09 2.50 -0.99
N ILE A 16 -4.36 2.43 -2.11
CA ILE A 16 -4.37 3.44 -3.18
C ILE A 16 -5.65 3.30 -4.02
N LEU A 17 -6.00 2.09 -4.40
CA LEU A 17 -7.11 1.80 -5.33
C LEU A 17 -8.49 1.82 -4.67
N ALA A 18 -8.58 1.60 -3.35
CA ALA A 18 -9.83 1.63 -2.59
C ALA A 18 -10.73 2.84 -2.90
N PRO A 19 -10.26 4.10 -2.84
CA PRO A 19 -11.10 5.24 -3.17
C PRO A 19 -11.57 5.29 -4.64
N TYR A 20 -10.94 4.55 -5.56
CA TYR A 20 -11.29 4.51 -6.98
C TYR A 20 -12.18 3.31 -7.34
N LEU A 21 -11.98 2.17 -6.68
CA LEU A 21 -12.66 0.90 -6.98
C LEU A 21 -13.88 0.63 -6.08
N LEU A 22 -13.92 1.22 -4.89
CA LEU A 22 -15.00 1.03 -3.92
C LEU A 22 -15.93 2.25 -3.88
N PRO A 23 -17.21 2.07 -3.53
CA PRO A 23 -18.19 3.15 -3.48
C PRO A 23 -17.77 4.27 -2.50
N ALA A 24 -18.03 5.52 -2.89
CA ALA A 24 -17.96 6.70 -2.02
C ALA A 24 -16.64 6.91 -1.25
N ASN A 25 -15.54 7.18 -1.95
CA ASN A 25 -14.25 7.54 -1.33
C ASN A 25 -13.87 6.61 -0.16
N PHE A 26 -14.12 5.31 -0.33
CA PHE A 26 -13.95 4.37 0.77
C PHE A 26 -12.52 4.41 1.30
N ARG A 27 -12.42 4.62 2.61
CA ARG A 27 -11.16 4.59 3.35
C ARG A 27 -11.27 3.47 4.36
N PHE A 28 -10.24 2.63 4.41
CA PHE A 28 -10.13 1.64 5.47
C PHE A 28 -10.03 2.39 6.82
N PRO A 29 -10.89 2.09 7.82
CA PRO A 29 -10.87 2.76 9.11
C PRO A 29 -9.50 2.68 9.80
N LEU A 30 -8.79 1.56 9.62
CA LEU A 30 -7.43 1.36 10.12
C LEU A 30 -6.40 2.31 9.49
N LEU A 31 -6.65 2.78 8.27
CA LEU A 31 -5.80 3.74 7.56
C LEU A 31 -6.40 5.14 7.56
N ASP A 32 -7.39 5.45 8.41
CA ASP A 32 -7.93 6.81 8.43
C ASP A 32 -6.97 7.79 9.11
N TRP A 33 -6.22 7.32 10.12
CA TRP A 33 -5.26 8.13 10.88
C TRP A 33 -4.15 8.75 10.02
N ILE A 34 -3.77 8.13 8.89
CA ILE A 34 -2.73 8.69 8.01
C ILE A 34 -3.19 9.98 7.34
N TYR A 35 -4.51 10.22 7.25
CA TYR A 35 -5.05 11.47 6.71
C TYR A 35 -4.99 12.63 7.71
N ASN A 36 -4.80 12.37 9.01
CA ASN A 36 -4.56 13.42 10.02
C ASN A 36 -3.25 14.20 9.75
N TRP A 37 -2.30 13.55 9.06
CA TRP A 37 -1.03 14.12 8.64
C TRP A 37 -1.15 14.90 7.31
N GLY A 38 -2.35 14.94 6.73
CA GLY A 38 -2.64 15.56 5.45
C GLY A 38 -2.57 14.59 4.25
N PRO A 39 -3.16 14.99 3.12
CA PRO A 39 -3.30 14.13 1.94
C PRO A 39 -1.95 13.74 1.32
N THR A 40 -0.96 14.64 1.34
CA THR A 40 0.38 14.39 0.80
C THR A 40 1.10 13.29 1.57
N VAL A 41 1.06 13.34 2.91
CA VAL A 41 1.69 12.32 3.76
C VAL A 41 0.96 10.99 3.63
N ALA A 42 -0.38 11.00 3.59
CA ALA A 42 -1.16 9.79 3.35
C ALA A 42 -0.80 9.12 2.01
N TRP A 43 -0.58 9.89 0.95
CA TRP A 43 -0.17 9.37 -0.35
C TRP A 43 1.26 8.83 -0.32
N ALA A 44 2.17 9.52 0.37
CA ALA A 44 3.56 9.06 0.56
C ALA A 44 3.62 7.73 1.33
N ILE A 45 2.81 7.55 2.38
CA ILE A 45 2.74 6.28 3.13
C ILE A 45 2.21 5.16 2.25
N LYS A 46 1.08 5.39 1.57
CA LYS A 46 0.46 4.39 0.68
C LYS A 46 1.41 4.00 -0.45
N GLY A 47 1.95 4.99 -1.16
CA GLY A 47 2.92 4.78 -2.24
C GLY A 47 4.22 4.14 -1.74
N GLY A 48 4.69 4.53 -0.56
CA GLY A 48 5.87 3.95 0.09
C GLY A 48 5.69 2.48 0.40
N ILE A 49 4.57 2.08 1.00
CA ILE A 49 4.27 0.66 1.29
C ILE A 49 4.16 -0.15 0.00
N THR A 50 3.48 0.38 -1.02
CA THR A 50 3.39 -0.28 -2.33
C THR A 50 4.78 -0.46 -2.95
N ALA A 51 5.59 0.60 -3.03
CA ALA A 51 6.92 0.56 -3.62
C ALA A 51 7.86 -0.38 -2.84
N LEU A 52 7.84 -0.32 -1.51
CA LEU A 52 8.63 -1.20 -0.63
C LEU A 52 8.23 -2.66 -0.82
N GLY A 53 6.92 -2.95 -0.87
CA GLY A 53 6.42 -4.29 -1.14
C GLY A 53 6.89 -4.83 -2.49
N LEU A 54 6.85 -3.99 -3.53
CA LEU A 54 7.34 -4.34 -4.86
C LEU A 54 8.85 -4.62 -4.87
N ILE A 55 9.65 -3.75 -4.26
CA ILE A 55 11.12 -3.89 -4.17
C ILE A 55 11.48 -5.17 -3.42
N LEU A 56 10.78 -5.44 -2.30
CA LEU A 56 11.00 -6.64 -1.49
C LEU A 56 10.64 -7.89 -2.30
N TRP A 57 9.49 -7.89 -2.98
CA TRP A 57 9.09 -9.00 -3.84
C TRP A 57 10.12 -9.26 -4.96
N LEU A 58 10.56 -8.22 -5.68
CA LEU A 58 11.55 -8.35 -6.76
C LEU A 58 12.90 -8.84 -6.23
N SER A 59 13.35 -8.34 -5.08
CA SER A 59 14.63 -8.73 -4.47
C SER A 59 14.67 -10.21 -4.06
N PHE A 60 13.55 -10.75 -3.59
CA PHE A 60 13.43 -12.16 -3.19
C PHE A 60 12.90 -13.08 -4.30
N LYS A 61 12.38 -12.54 -5.40
CA LYS A 61 11.93 -13.31 -6.57
C LYS A 61 13.07 -14.08 -7.24
N ASN A 62 14.27 -13.51 -7.26
CA ASN A 62 15.45 -14.09 -7.90
C ASN A 62 16.28 -15.01 -7.00
N ARG A 63 15.86 -15.26 -5.75
CA ARG A 63 16.56 -16.15 -4.80
C ARG A 63 15.91 -17.54 -4.68
N ASN A 64 15.35 -18.05 -5.78
CA ASN A 64 14.85 -19.43 -5.85
C ASN A 64 15.99 -20.43 -5.78
#